data_AF-A0A060Z1U1-F1
#
_entry.id   AF-A0A060Z1U1-F1
#
_cell.length_a   1.000
_cell.length_b   1.000
_cell.length_c   1.000
_cell.angle_alpha   90.00
_cell.angle_beta   90.00
_cell.angle_gamma   90.00
#
_symmetry.space_group_name_H-M   'P 1'
#
loop_
_entity.id
_entity.type
_entity.pdbx_description
1 polymer ?
#
loop_
_entity_poly.entity_id
_entity_poly.type
_entity_poly.pdbx_seq_one_letter_code
_entity_poly.pdbx_strand_id
1 'polypeptide(L)'
;MMQQILRDMYIDPDLLAELNEEQKHILFYKIRQEQVRRWDERENQENQENQDQGKKGESGRRSIQWLQGCDGDVWVWVMGDAPGDKPYEDIIKELMGEKARRQAQQEAKELW
;
A
#
# COMPACT_ATOMS: atom_id res chain seq x y z
N MET A 1 -24.29 19.92 -17.36
CA MET A 1 -22.82 20.11 -17.45
C MET A 1 -22.09 19.44 -16.29
N MET A 2 -22.22 19.92 -15.04
CA MET A 2 -21.57 19.33 -13.85
C MET A 2 -21.81 17.82 -13.69
N GLN A 3 -23.06 17.37 -13.83
CA GLN A 3 -23.41 15.94 -13.72
C GLN A 3 -22.71 15.06 -14.77
N GLN A 4 -22.46 15.59 -15.97
CA GLN A 4 -21.79 14.86 -17.04
C GLN A 4 -20.30 14.70 -16.76
N ILE A 5 -19.65 15.75 -16.24
CA ILE A 5 -18.27 15.69 -15.76
C ILE A 5 -18.11 14.70 -14.59
N LEU A 6 -19.08 14.66 -13.66
CA LEU A 6 -19.03 13.69 -12.55
C LEU A 6 -19.27 12.25 -13.01
N ARG A 7 -20.02 12.05 -14.10
CA ARG A 7 -20.19 10.73 -14.71
C ARG A 7 -18.91 10.29 -15.43
N ASP A 8 -18.40 11.15 -16.30
CA ASP A 8 -17.31 10.82 -17.22
C ASP A 8 -15.92 11.05 -16.58
N MET A 9 -15.89 11.70 -15.40
CA MET A 9 -14.69 12.04 -14.60
C MET A 9 -13.65 12.88 -15.34
N TYR A 10 -14.06 13.54 -16.43
CA TYR A 10 -13.20 14.31 -17.31
C TYR A 10 -13.86 15.65 -17.65
N ILE A 11 -13.03 16.69 -17.75
CA ILE A 11 -13.42 18.04 -18.16
C ILE A 11 -12.37 18.59 -19.12
N ASP A 12 -12.81 19.22 -20.21
CA ASP A 12 -11.88 19.85 -21.15
C ASP A 12 -11.14 21.02 -20.49
N PRO A 13 -9.80 21.16 -20.70
CA PRO A 13 -8.99 22.19 -20.05
C PRO A 13 -9.47 23.62 -20.33
N ASP A 14 -9.97 23.89 -21.53
CA ASP A 14 -10.45 25.22 -21.92
C ASP A 14 -11.72 25.59 -21.15
N LEU A 15 -12.67 24.65 -21.00
CA LEU A 15 -13.87 24.81 -20.19
C LEU A 15 -13.55 24.91 -18.69
N LEU A 16 -12.51 24.20 -18.25
CA LEU A 16 -12.03 24.31 -16.87
C LEU A 16 -11.45 25.71 -16.62
N ALA A 17 -10.70 26.27 -17.57
CA ALA A 17 -10.08 27.59 -17.44
C ALA A 17 -11.12 28.71 -17.29
N GLU A 18 -12.24 28.60 -18.02
CA GLU A 18 -13.35 29.56 -18.00
C GLU A 18 -14.13 29.61 -16.67
N LEU A 19 -14.07 28.55 -15.85
CA LEU A 19 -14.74 28.50 -14.55
C LEU A 19 -14.11 29.47 -13.54
N ASN A 20 -14.96 30.11 -12.73
CA ASN A 20 -14.51 30.87 -11.57
C ASN A 20 -13.84 29.95 -10.54
N GLU A 21 -12.95 30.49 -9.72
CA GLU A 21 -12.20 29.79 -8.68
C GLU A 21 -13.10 29.08 -7.67
N GLU A 22 -14.22 29.69 -7.28
CA GLU A 22 -15.23 29.05 -6.42
C GLU A 22 -15.87 27.84 -7.11
N GLN A 23 -16.20 27.96 -8.40
CA GLN A 23 -16.79 26.87 -9.17
C GLN A 23 -15.80 25.72 -9.39
N LYS A 24 -14.51 26.04 -9.58
CA LYS A 24 -13.41 25.06 -9.64
C LYS A 24 -13.28 24.29 -8.32
N HIS A 25 -13.31 24.99 -7.19
CA HIS A 25 -13.27 24.35 -5.86
C HIS A 25 -14.45 23.39 -5.66
N ILE A 26 -15.68 23.84 -5.97
CA ILE A 26 -16.88 23.00 -5.88
C ILE A 26 -16.76 21.77 -6.80
N LEU A 27 -16.29 21.98 -8.03
CA LEU A 27 -16.10 20.90 -9.01
C LEU A 27 -15.11 19.86 -8.49
N PHE A 28 -13.91 20.27 -8.06
CA PHE A 28 -12.89 19.35 -7.56
C PHE A 28 -13.35 18.60 -6.32
N TYR A 29 -14.05 19.29 -5.41
CA TYR A 29 -14.63 18.63 -4.24
C TYR A 29 -15.63 17.55 -4.65
N LYS A 30 -16.53 17.84 -5.60
CA LYS A 30 -17.51 16.86 -6.08
C LYS A 30 -16.89 15.70 -6.85
N ILE A 31 -15.90 15.96 -7.69
CA ILE A 31 -15.10 14.93 -8.38
C ILE A 31 -14.45 14.01 -7.35
N ARG A 32 -13.83 14.58 -6.32
CA ARG A 32 -13.17 13.79 -5.27
C ARG A 32 -14.17 12.93 -4.49
N GLN A 33 -15.32 13.49 -4.12
CA GLN A 33 -16.40 12.73 -3.47
C GLN A 33 -16.84 11.55 -4.33
N GLU A 34 -17.03 11.75 -5.63
CA GLU A 34 -17.44 10.68 -6.55
C GLU A 34 -16.35 9.61 -6.73
N GLN A 35 -15.07 9.99 -6.74
CA GLN A 35 -13.96 9.01 -6.74
C GLN A 35 -14.01 8.11 -5.51
N VAL A 36 -14.14 8.70 -4.32
CA VAL A 36 -14.20 7.94 -3.06
C VAL A 36 -15.42 7.03 -3.07
N ARG A 37 -16.60 7.56 -3.41
CA ARG A 37 -17.84 6.77 -3.52
C ARG A 37 -17.70 5.57 -4.45
N ARG A 38 -17.16 5.76 -5.67
CA ARG A 38 -16.95 4.67 -6.63
C ARG A 38 -15.89 3.67 -6.18
N TRP A 39 -14.89 4.13 -5.44
CA TRP A 39 -13.85 3.26 -4.88
C TRP A 39 -14.43 2.40 -3.76
N ASP A 40 -15.13 3.00 -2.79
CA ASP A 40 -15.82 2.29 -1.70
C ASP A 40 -16.84 1.27 -2.24
N GLU A 41 -17.58 1.62 -3.31
CA GLU A 41 -18.52 0.70 -3.95
C GLU A 41 -17.83 -0.51 -4.57
N ARG A 42 -16.69 -0.30 -5.27
CA ARG A 42 -15.91 -1.40 -5.83
C ARG A 42 -15.28 -2.26 -4.74
N GLU A 43 -14.72 -1.65 -3.71
CA GLU A 43 -14.15 -2.38 -2.57
C GLU A 43 -15.21 -3.22 -1.87
N ASN A 44 -16.40 -2.67 -1.62
CA ASN A 44 -17.51 -3.42 -1.03
C ASN A 44 -18.02 -4.54 -1.95
N GLN A 45 -18.09 -4.31 -3.26
CA GLN A 45 -18.44 -5.35 -4.23
C GLN A 45 -17.41 -6.48 -4.25
N GLU A 46 -16.12 -6.16 -4.32
CA GLU A 46 -15.04 -7.16 -4.27
C GLU A 46 -15.05 -7.92 -2.94
N ASN A 47 -15.32 -7.25 -1.82
CA ASN A 47 -15.40 -7.90 -0.51
C ASN A 47 -16.62 -8.85 -0.42
N GLN A 48 -17.77 -8.44 -0.95
CA GLN A 48 -18.97 -9.29 -1.04
C GLN A 48 -18.75 -10.48 -1.99
N GLU A 49 -18.16 -10.24 -3.16
CA GLU A 49 -17.82 -11.30 -4.12
C GLU A 49 -16.82 -12.29 -3.54
N ASN A 50 -15.80 -11.83 -2.79
CA ASN A 50 -14.85 -12.72 -2.12
C ASN A 50 -15.52 -13.55 -1.00
N GLN A 51 -16.45 -12.97 -0.24
CA GLN A 51 -17.23 -13.70 0.77
C GLN A 51 -18.14 -14.77 0.15
N ASP A 52 -18.71 -14.51 -1.02
CA ASP A 52 -19.55 -15.47 -1.73
C ASP A 52 -18.75 -16.51 -2.53
N GLN A 53 -17.58 -16.14 -3.08
CA GLN A 53 -16.67 -17.06 -3.77
C GLN A 53 -15.97 -18.04 -2.84
N GLY A 54 -15.75 -17.67 -1.56
CA GLY A 54 -15.27 -18.60 -0.53
C GLY A 54 -16.17 -19.83 -0.31
N LYS A 55 -17.41 -19.82 -0.83
CA LYS A 55 -18.34 -20.97 -0.77
C LYS A 55 -18.37 -21.84 -2.03
N LYS A 56 -17.77 -21.42 -3.15
CA LYS A 56 -17.79 -22.16 -4.42
C LYS A 56 -16.40 -22.31 -5.02
N GLY A 57 -15.66 -23.28 -4.48
CA GLY A 57 -14.66 -24.05 -5.23
C GLY A 57 -13.46 -23.29 -5.76
N GLU A 58 -12.49 -22.96 -4.90
CA GLU A 58 -11.15 -22.57 -5.32
C GLU A 58 -10.32 -23.80 -5.71
N SER A 59 -10.64 -24.42 -6.84
CA SER A 59 -9.70 -25.29 -7.55
C SER A 59 -9.09 -24.52 -8.72
N GLY A 60 -8.09 -23.67 -8.46
CA GLY A 60 -7.17 -23.24 -9.52
C GLY A 60 -6.65 -21.80 -9.54
N ARG A 61 -7.08 -20.91 -8.63
CA ARG A 61 -6.47 -19.58 -8.53
C ARG A 61 -5.56 -19.54 -7.31
N ARG A 62 -4.27 -19.27 -7.52
CA ARG A 62 -3.34 -19.00 -6.42
C ARG A 62 -3.73 -17.67 -5.79
N SER A 63 -4.58 -17.71 -4.78
CA SER A 63 -4.91 -16.55 -3.94
C SER A 63 -3.85 -16.39 -2.85
N ILE A 64 -3.47 -15.15 -2.56
CA ILE A 64 -2.57 -14.84 -1.45
C ILE A 64 -3.44 -14.75 -0.20
N GLN A 65 -3.30 -15.73 0.69
CA GLN A 65 -3.93 -15.70 2.01
C GLN A 65 -2.95 -15.12 3.01
N TRP A 66 -3.32 -13.99 3.61
CA TRP A 66 -2.56 -13.36 4.67
C TRP A 66 -2.77 -14.13 5.98
N LEU A 67 -1.69 -14.39 6.71
CA LEU A 67 -1.78 -14.93 8.06
C LEU A 67 -2.38 -13.84 8.96
N GLN A 68 -3.35 -14.17 9.80
CA GLN A 68 -3.97 -13.23 10.74
C GLN A 68 -3.35 -13.37 12.14
N GLY A 69 -3.20 -12.24 12.83
CA GLY A 69 -2.82 -12.15 14.23
C GLY A 69 -3.96 -12.52 15.17
N CYS A 70 -3.68 -12.49 16.48
CA CYS A 70 -4.68 -12.76 17.51
C CYS A 70 -5.75 -11.66 17.65
N ASP A 71 -5.47 -10.49 17.11
CA ASP A 71 -6.34 -9.32 16.97
C ASP A 71 -7.27 -9.39 15.74
N GLY A 72 -7.02 -10.34 14.83
CA GLY A 72 -7.75 -10.46 13.56
C GLY A 72 -7.17 -9.56 12.44
N ASP A 73 -6.12 -8.80 12.73
CA ASP A 73 -5.37 -8.03 11.74
C ASP A 73 -4.31 -8.91 11.06
N VAL A 74 -3.61 -8.37 10.05
CA VAL A 74 -2.54 -9.12 9.35
C VAL A 74 -1.38 -9.37 10.30
N TRP A 75 -0.89 -10.62 10.36
CA TRP A 75 0.24 -11.02 11.19
C TRP A 75 1.52 -10.33 10.73
N VAL A 76 2.15 -9.62 11.66
CA VAL A 76 3.43 -8.93 11.45
C VAL A 76 4.45 -9.50 12.42
N TRP A 77 5.65 -9.81 11.92
CA TRP A 77 6.81 -10.10 12.75
C TRP A 77 7.79 -8.95 12.68
N VAL A 78 8.20 -8.47 13.86
CA VAL A 78 9.21 -7.43 14.01
C VAL A 78 10.52 -8.09 14.43
N MET A 79 11.57 -7.87 13.63
CA MET A 79 12.89 -8.44 13.89
C MET A 79 13.40 -8.00 15.26
N GLY A 80 13.68 -8.97 16.13
CA GLY A 80 14.24 -8.72 17.46
C GLY A 80 13.20 -8.46 18.56
N ASP A 81 11.90 -8.57 18.26
CA ASP A 81 10.81 -8.42 19.24
C ASP A 81 10.18 -9.77 19.65
N ALA A 82 10.45 -10.85 18.90
CA ALA A 82 9.90 -12.15 19.23
C ALA A 82 10.62 -12.80 20.43
N PRO A 83 9.93 -13.65 21.21
CA PRO A 83 10.53 -14.33 22.35
C PRO A 83 11.74 -15.18 21.94
N GLY A 84 12.92 -14.81 22.44
CA GLY A 84 14.17 -15.52 22.16
C GLY A 84 15.01 -14.93 21.01
N ASP A 85 14.51 -13.91 20.32
CA ASP A 85 15.33 -13.17 19.36
C ASP A 85 16.32 -12.24 20.07
N LYS A 86 17.48 -12.03 19.44
CA LYS A 86 18.38 -10.95 19.83
C LYS A 86 17.71 -9.61 19.49
N PRO A 87 17.86 -8.57 20.32
CA PRO A 87 17.31 -7.26 20.00
C PRO A 87 17.93 -6.77 18.69
N TYR A 88 17.13 -6.05 17.90
CA TYR A 88 17.53 -5.52 16.59
C TYR A 88 18.89 -4.82 16.63
N GLU A 89 19.12 -4.00 17.65
CA GLU A 89 20.36 -3.24 17.83
C GLU A 89 21.61 -4.12 17.88
N ASP A 90 21.52 -5.29 18.52
CA ASP A 90 22.67 -6.18 18.66
C ASP A 90 22.91 -6.98 17.37
N ILE A 91 21.85 -7.35 16.66
CA ILE A 91 21.94 -7.94 15.32
C ILE A 91 22.68 -6.99 14.37
N ILE A 92 22.32 -5.71 14.39
CA ILE A 92 22.93 -4.69 13.52
C ILE A 92 24.37 -4.40 13.90
N LYS A 93 24.71 -4.33 15.20
CA LYS A 93 26.10 -4.19 15.65
C LYS A 93 26.99 -5.33 15.16
N GLU A 94 26.52 -6.57 15.27
CA GLU A 94 27.26 -7.75 14.79
C GLU A 94 27.51 -7.66 13.27
N LEU A 95 26.47 -7.35 12.49
CA LEU A 95 26.55 -7.13 11.04
C LEU A 95 27.53 -6.03 10.66
N MET A 96 27.48 -4.88 11.34
CA MET A 96 28.40 -3.77 11.11
C MET A 96 29.85 -4.14 11.44
N GLY A 97 30.07 -4.87 12.54
CA GLY A 97 31.38 -5.35 12.93
C GLY A 97 31.98 -6.32 11.90
N GLU A 98 31.18 -7.24 11.38
CA GLU A 98 31.63 -8.17 10.34
C GLU A 98 31.97 -7.43 9.03
N LYS A 99 31.15 -6.46 8.64
CA LYS A 99 31.39 -5.61 7.47
C LYS A 99 32.68 -4.80 7.60
N ALA A 100 32.91 -4.18 8.76
CA ALA A 100 34.13 -3.43 9.04
C ALA A 100 35.38 -4.33 8.98
N ARG A 101 35.30 -5.57 9.48
CA ARG A 101 36.39 -6.55 9.40
C ARG A 101 36.72 -6.94 7.96
N ARG A 102 35.70 -7.21 7.13
CA ARG A 102 35.92 -7.54 5.70
C ARG A 102 36.53 -6.36 4.95
N GLN A 103 36.08 -5.16 5.25
CA GLN A 103 36.62 -3.94 4.63
C GLN A 103 38.09 -3.75 5.01
N ALA A 104 38.45 -3.84 6.29
CA ALA A 104 39.85 -3.74 6.73
C ALA A 104 40.76 -4.80 6.07
N GLN A 105 40.24 -6.02 5.84
CA GLN A 105 40.98 -7.07 5.12
C GLN A 105 41.19 -6.76 3.65
N GLN A 106 40.25 -6.06 3.00
CA GLN A 106 40.38 -5.63 1.60
C GLN A 106 41.40 -4.49 1.49
N GLU A 107 41.28 -3.46 2.33
CA GLU A 107 42.21 -2.33 2.37
C GLU A 107 43.65 -2.79 2.67
N ALA A 108 43.83 -3.73 3.59
CA ALA A 108 45.15 -4.31 3.91
C ALA A 108 45.76 -5.09 2.74
N LYS A 109 44.96 -5.68 1.84
CA LYS A 109 45.43 -6.36 0.63
C LYS A 109 45.76 -5.38 -0.50
N GLU A 110 45.11 -4.22 -0.54
CA GLU A 110 45.36 -3.18 -1.54
C GLU A 110 46.58 -2.31 -1.20
N LEU A 111 46.94 -2.22 0.08
CA LEU A 111 48.12 -1.53 0.57
C LEU A 111 49.43 -2.34 0.46
N TRP A 112 49.36 -3.59 -0.02
CA TRP A 112 50.49 -4.50 -0.20
C TRP A 112 50.74 -4.76 -1.67
#